data_AF-A0A519QVM5-F1
#
_entry.id   AF-A0A519QVM5-F1
#
_cell.length_a   1.000
_cell.length_b   1.000
_cell.length_c   1.000
_cell.angle_alpha   90.00
_cell.angle_beta   90.00
_cell.angle_gamma   90.00
#
_symmetry.space_group_name_H-M   'P 1'
#
loop_
_entity.id
_entity.type
_entity.pdbx_description
1 polymer ?
#
loop_
_entity_poly.entity_id
_entity_poly.type
_entity_poly.pdbx_seq_one_letter_code
_entity_poly.pdbx_strand_id
1 'polypeptide(L)'
;MTINRCIPLFFLLFSFIKTNAQLEKTDALYKTILAKDSLLFSVGFNTCDISQFENQMSNKLAFYHDKDGFSDKGKFLNDIKNGLCKDSQQRQVKRILVEGSTEIFPLYKNGTLYAAIQNGTHLFAENLEKPSGTAKFTHLWTLENNDWKLTTSLSFDHQPYQSKEPPFENDKQIDEFLKRHNMPTLGLGIINNGKLQEIKVFGEIKKGVTAPYNTLFNVASLTKPITAMVALRLISLGKWKLDEPLYHYYTDPDIAQDPRNMKLTTRLILSHQTGFLNWRGMNENKKLRFEFDPGTKYQYSGEGFEYLRKALESKFKKPLHQLANELIFQPLKMDDTNYIWDKNTDA
;
A
#
# COMPACT_ATOMS: atom_id res chain seq x y z
N MET A 1 78.58 11.59 34.15
CA MET A 1 77.96 12.79 33.58
C MET A 1 76.93 12.31 32.56
N THR A 2 75.70 12.08 32.99
CA THR A 2 74.62 11.49 32.19
C THR A 2 73.41 12.40 32.31
N ILE A 3 73.08 13.08 31.21
CA ILE A 3 72.03 14.08 31.10
C ILE A 3 70.73 13.35 30.74
N ASN A 4 69.77 13.28 31.66
CA ASN A 4 68.40 12.89 31.36
C ASN A 4 67.67 14.10 30.76
N ARG A 5 67.24 13.99 29.49
CA ARG A 5 66.31 14.93 28.85
C ARG A 5 64.89 14.36 28.96
N CYS A 6 64.04 15.00 29.76
CA CYS A 6 62.58 14.82 29.68
C CYS A 6 62.04 15.60 28.47
N ILE A 7 61.32 14.92 27.58
CA ILE A 7 60.54 15.52 26.49
C ILE A 7 59.07 15.54 26.96
N PRO A 8 58.39 16.69 27.03
CA PRO A 8 56.96 16.73 27.31
C PRO A 8 56.17 16.42 26.03
N LEU A 9 55.29 15.42 26.10
CA LEU A 9 54.36 15.06 25.04
C LEU A 9 53.14 16.00 25.11
N PHE A 10 53.03 16.93 24.16
CA PHE A 10 51.91 17.86 24.07
C PHE A 10 50.71 17.15 23.41
N PHE A 11 49.69 16.77 24.20
CA PHE A 11 48.43 16.24 23.70
C PHE A 11 47.58 17.39 23.13
N LEU A 12 47.53 17.50 21.80
CA LEU A 12 46.61 18.40 21.09
C LEU A 12 45.19 17.84 21.15
N LEU A 13 44.35 18.37 22.03
CA LEU A 13 42.90 18.14 22.00
C LEU A 13 42.29 18.86 20.78
N PHE A 14 41.98 18.10 19.73
CA PHE A 14 41.12 18.59 18.66
C PHE A 14 39.66 18.62 19.15
N SER A 15 39.19 19.79 19.58
CA SER A 15 37.76 20.04 19.75
C SER A 15 37.09 20.07 18.37
N PHE A 16 36.43 18.96 18.00
CA PHE A 16 35.50 18.94 16.88
C PHE A 16 34.30 19.84 17.21
N ILE A 17 34.34 21.10 16.78
CA ILE A 17 33.16 21.97 16.76
C ILE A 17 32.24 21.39 15.67
N LYS A 18 31.25 20.61 16.06
CA LYS A 18 30.14 20.25 15.17
C LYS A 18 29.31 21.51 14.93
N THR A 19 29.62 22.26 13.87
CA THR A 19 28.74 23.32 13.38
C THR A 19 27.54 22.64 12.72
N ASN A 20 26.44 22.46 13.46
CA ASN A 20 25.17 22.05 12.86
C ASN A 20 24.67 23.21 12.00
N ALA A 21 24.67 23.05 10.67
CA ALA A 21 24.13 24.04 9.73
C ALA A 21 22.59 24.09 9.76
N GLN A 22 21.96 23.09 10.38
CA GLN A 22 20.52 23.03 10.62
C GLN A 22 20.12 24.06 11.68
N LEU A 23 19.10 24.86 11.38
CA LEU A 23 18.55 25.80 12.36
C LEU A 23 17.75 25.09 13.45
N GLU A 24 17.88 25.60 14.67
CA GLU A 24 17.01 25.25 15.78
C GLU A 24 15.57 25.68 15.51
N LYS A 25 14.60 24.93 16.02
CA LYS A 25 13.16 25.21 15.79
C LYS A 25 12.71 26.58 16.34
N THR A 26 13.47 27.14 17.28
CA THR A 26 13.20 28.44 17.90
C THR A 26 13.72 29.62 17.08
N ASP A 27 14.59 29.37 16.09
CA ASP A 27 15.21 30.40 15.25
C ASP A 27 14.18 31.19 14.44
N ALA A 28 14.45 32.50 14.25
CA ALA A 28 13.54 33.40 13.56
C ALA A 28 13.38 33.01 12.08
N LEU A 29 14.47 32.68 11.38
CA LEU A 29 14.42 32.27 9.98
C LEU A 29 13.72 30.91 9.84
N TYR A 30 13.97 29.97 10.75
CA TYR A 30 13.27 28.68 10.77
C TYR A 30 11.74 28.89 10.81
N LYS A 31 11.27 29.75 11.73
CA LYS A 31 9.85 30.11 11.84
C LYS A 31 9.33 30.83 10.60
N THR A 32 10.10 31.75 10.03
CA THR A 32 9.71 32.46 8.80
C THR A 32 9.52 31.50 7.62
N ILE A 33 10.47 30.58 7.40
CA ILE A 33 10.39 29.62 6.29
C ILE A 33 9.25 28.62 6.51
N LEU A 34 9.02 28.16 7.75
CA LEU A 34 7.84 27.35 8.06
C LEU A 34 6.52 28.09 7.82
N ALA A 35 6.45 29.37 8.15
CA ALA A 35 5.26 30.18 7.87
C ALA A 35 5.03 30.30 6.35
N LYS A 36 6.10 30.47 5.57
CA LYS A 36 6.04 30.51 4.10
C LYS A 36 5.57 29.20 3.49
N ASP A 37 6.08 28.07 3.97
CA ASP A 37 5.61 26.73 3.60
C ASP A 37 4.12 26.55 3.93
N SER A 38 3.71 26.94 5.15
CA SER A 38 2.30 26.85 5.56
C SER A 38 1.38 27.72 4.69
N LEU A 39 1.78 28.94 4.32
CA LEU A 39 1.01 29.76 3.38
C LEU A 39 0.87 29.09 2.01
N LEU A 40 1.94 28.45 1.53
CA LEU A 40 1.94 27.76 0.26
C LEU A 40 1.02 26.53 0.26
N PHE A 41 1.02 25.72 1.33
CA PHE A 41 0.28 24.46 1.35
C PHE A 41 -1.02 24.48 2.14
N SER A 42 -1.03 25.06 3.34
CA SER A 42 -2.24 25.15 4.16
C SER A 42 -3.27 26.10 3.55
N VAL A 43 -2.81 27.18 2.91
CA VAL A 43 -3.68 28.12 2.21
C VAL A 43 -3.67 27.81 0.71
N GLY A 44 -2.59 28.10 -0.02
CA GLY A 44 -2.57 27.95 -1.48
C GLY A 44 -3.01 26.58 -1.97
N PHE A 45 -2.32 25.52 -1.55
CA PHE A 45 -2.64 24.16 -2.00
C PHE A 45 -3.97 23.68 -1.43
N ASN A 46 -4.15 23.65 -0.11
CA ASN A 46 -5.29 22.97 0.52
C ASN A 46 -6.63 23.72 0.34
N THR A 47 -6.63 25.03 0.10
CA THR A 47 -7.86 25.80 -0.16
C THR A 47 -8.02 26.22 -1.62
N CYS A 48 -7.10 25.82 -2.51
CA CYS A 48 -7.07 26.23 -3.92
C CYS A 48 -6.98 27.75 -4.13
N ASP A 49 -6.36 28.48 -3.20
CA ASP A 49 -6.10 29.91 -3.37
C ASP A 49 -4.89 30.12 -4.29
N ILE A 50 -5.16 30.29 -5.58
CA ILE A 50 -4.13 30.52 -6.62
C ILE A 50 -3.32 31.78 -6.34
N SER A 51 -3.94 32.81 -5.75
CA SER A 51 -3.24 34.07 -5.44
C SER A 51 -2.12 33.86 -4.42
N GLN A 52 -2.25 32.87 -3.52
CA GLN A 52 -1.16 32.52 -2.60
C GLN A 52 0.03 31.92 -3.34
N PHE A 53 -0.19 31.07 -4.33
CA PHE A 53 0.91 30.55 -5.14
C PHE A 53 1.61 31.68 -5.90
N GLU A 54 0.85 32.58 -6.51
CA GLU A 54 1.39 33.75 -7.22
C GLU A 54 2.25 34.63 -6.32
N ASN A 55 1.80 34.83 -5.07
CA ASN A 55 2.47 35.62 -4.06
C ASN A 55 3.68 34.92 -3.45
N GLN A 56 3.63 33.62 -3.18
CA GLN A 56 4.75 32.93 -2.51
C GLN A 56 5.84 32.49 -3.50
N MET A 57 5.57 32.39 -4.81
CA MET A 57 6.52 31.88 -5.81
C MET A 57 7.24 32.99 -6.56
N SER A 58 8.55 32.82 -6.74
CA SER A 58 9.35 33.68 -7.63
C SER A 58 8.92 33.51 -9.08
N ASN A 59 9.06 34.55 -9.89
CA ASN A 59 8.85 34.45 -11.34
C ASN A 59 9.86 33.50 -12.01
N LYS A 60 10.93 33.12 -11.32
CA LYS A 60 11.94 32.17 -11.77
C LYS A 60 11.71 30.75 -11.23
N LEU A 61 10.50 30.43 -10.78
CA LEU A 61 10.19 29.11 -10.22
C LEU A 61 10.61 27.98 -11.17
N ALA A 62 11.38 27.04 -10.62
CA ALA A 62 11.69 25.76 -11.23
C ALA A 62 11.11 24.63 -10.35
N PHE A 63 10.01 24.02 -10.80
CA PHE A 63 9.39 22.89 -10.13
C PHE A 63 9.75 21.59 -10.82
N TYR A 64 10.23 20.60 -10.07
CA TYR A 64 10.55 19.27 -10.56
C TYR A 64 9.76 18.23 -9.78
N HIS A 65 8.99 17.43 -10.51
CA HIS A 65 8.20 16.32 -9.98
C HIS A 65 8.71 15.00 -10.55
N ASP A 66 8.96 14.01 -9.69
CA ASP A 66 9.46 12.70 -10.10
C ASP A 66 8.52 11.92 -11.04
N LYS A 67 7.21 12.20 -10.99
CA LYS A 67 6.18 11.55 -11.84
C LYS A 67 5.71 12.40 -13.02
N ASP A 68 5.73 13.73 -12.90
CA ASP A 68 5.13 14.64 -13.88
C ASP A 68 6.16 15.53 -14.59
N GLY A 69 7.43 15.44 -14.21
CA GLY A 69 8.53 16.18 -14.81
C GLY A 69 8.60 17.64 -14.37
N PHE A 70 9.13 18.49 -15.25
CA PHE A 70 9.42 19.89 -14.97
C PHE A 70 8.22 20.81 -15.26
N SER A 71 8.05 21.84 -14.41
CA SER A 71 7.14 22.97 -14.65
C SER A 71 7.79 24.29 -14.22
N ASP A 72 7.67 25.32 -15.05
CA ASP A 72 7.90 26.71 -14.65
C ASP A 72 6.68 27.28 -13.91
N LYS A 73 6.75 28.53 -13.43
CA LYS A 73 5.63 29.19 -12.71
C LYS A 73 4.33 29.19 -13.53
N GLY A 74 4.40 29.54 -14.81
CA GLY A 74 3.22 29.67 -15.66
C GLY A 74 2.52 28.33 -15.84
N LYS A 75 3.30 27.30 -16.19
CA LYS A 75 2.80 25.93 -16.32
C LYS A 75 2.27 25.39 -14.99
N PHE A 76 3.00 25.59 -13.89
CA PHE A 76 2.58 25.14 -12.55
C PHE A 76 1.21 25.70 -12.16
N LEU A 77 1.02 27.02 -12.29
CA LEU A 77 -0.25 27.67 -11.95
C LEU A 77 -1.39 27.19 -12.84
N ASN A 78 -1.12 27.00 -14.14
CA ASN A 78 -2.09 26.47 -15.08
C ASN A 78 -2.51 25.03 -14.73
N ASP A 79 -1.56 24.16 -14.41
CA ASP A 79 -1.80 22.76 -14.08
C ASP A 79 -2.55 22.60 -12.76
N ILE A 80 -2.22 23.40 -11.75
CA ILE A 80 -2.99 23.42 -10.50
C ILE A 80 -4.41 23.91 -10.77
N LYS A 81 -4.58 25.04 -11.47
CA LYS A 81 -5.90 25.64 -11.74
C LYS A 81 -6.81 24.73 -12.57
N ASN A 82 -6.27 24.08 -13.60
CA ASN A 82 -7.05 23.26 -14.53
C ASN A 82 -7.05 21.76 -14.19
N GLY A 83 -6.22 21.33 -13.24
CA GLY A 83 -6.17 19.98 -12.71
C GLY A 83 -6.76 19.94 -11.30
N LEU A 84 -5.88 19.90 -10.29
CA LEU A 84 -6.25 19.66 -8.89
C LEU A 84 -7.26 20.66 -8.30
N CYS A 85 -7.29 21.89 -8.81
CA CYS A 85 -8.18 22.96 -8.34
C CYS A 85 -9.31 23.31 -9.32
N LYS A 86 -9.55 22.48 -10.35
CA LYS A 86 -10.63 22.73 -11.32
C LYS A 86 -12.02 22.62 -10.71
N ASP A 87 -12.22 21.66 -9.82
CA ASP A 87 -13.45 21.47 -9.06
C ASP A 87 -13.12 21.43 -7.56
N SER A 88 -13.16 22.60 -6.93
CA SER A 88 -12.85 22.75 -5.51
C SER A 88 -13.86 22.06 -4.58
N GLN A 89 -15.07 21.74 -5.07
CA GLN A 89 -16.12 21.03 -4.32
C GLN A 89 -15.90 19.51 -4.32
N GLN A 90 -15.26 18.96 -5.36
CA GLN A 90 -14.91 17.54 -5.48
C GLN A 90 -13.51 17.19 -4.97
N ARG A 91 -12.81 18.15 -4.36
CA ARG A 91 -11.43 17.96 -3.95
C ARG A 91 -11.33 16.90 -2.85
N GLN A 92 -10.56 15.85 -3.14
CA GLN A 92 -10.30 14.78 -2.19
C GLN A 92 -8.96 15.02 -1.44
N VAL A 93 -7.84 15.36 -2.08
CA VAL A 93 -6.50 15.28 -1.44
C VAL A 93 -5.97 16.60 -0.84
N LYS A 94 -5.55 16.54 0.43
CA LYS A 94 -4.79 17.57 1.17
C LYS A 94 -3.31 17.21 1.26
N ARG A 95 -2.45 18.23 1.34
CA ARG A 95 -1.02 18.13 1.61
C ARG A 95 -0.71 18.66 3.00
N ILE A 96 -0.01 17.87 3.80
CA ILE A 96 0.30 18.16 5.21
C ILE A 96 1.78 17.94 5.43
N LEU A 97 2.47 18.90 6.03
CA LEU A 97 3.88 18.76 6.41
C LEU A 97 3.97 17.77 7.59
N VAL A 98 4.80 16.73 7.45
CA VAL A 98 4.99 15.75 8.51
C VAL A 98 5.76 16.38 9.66
N GLU A 99 5.18 16.34 10.86
CA GLU A 99 5.79 16.92 12.06
C GLU A 99 7.18 16.33 12.32
N GLY A 100 8.15 17.18 12.62
CA GLY A 100 9.52 16.77 12.90
C GLY A 100 10.34 16.38 11.67
N SER A 101 9.77 16.36 10.46
CA SER A 101 10.52 16.06 9.22
C SER A 101 11.32 17.24 8.66
N THR A 102 11.04 18.46 9.12
CA THR A 102 11.58 19.68 8.52
C THR A 102 13.00 19.99 8.95
N GLU A 103 13.85 20.21 7.95
CA GLU A 103 15.21 20.75 8.10
C GLU A 103 15.32 22.06 7.30
N ILE A 104 15.98 23.08 7.86
CA ILE A 104 16.17 24.39 7.24
C ILE A 104 17.64 24.81 7.38
N PHE A 105 18.25 25.11 6.25
CA PHE A 105 19.65 25.49 6.13
C PHE A 105 19.78 26.89 5.51
N PRO A 106 20.31 27.90 6.22
CA PRO A 106 20.52 29.23 5.69
C PRO A 106 21.68 29.27 4.69
N LEU A 107 21.55 30.08 3.65
CA LEU A 107 22.57 30.30 2.63
C LEU A 107 23.04 31.75 2.65
N TYR A 108 24.34 31.93 2.77
CA TYR A 108 24.99 33.24 2.88
C TYR A 108 25.90 33.50 1.68
N LYS A 109 25.95 34.75 1.24
CA LYS A 109 26.93 35.26 0.27
C LYS A 109 27.63 36.44 0.91
N ASN A 110 28.93 36.33 1.16
CA ASN A 110 29.73 37.35 1.85
C ASN A 110 29.12 37.79 3.19
N GLY A 111 28.60 36.84 3.98
CA GLY A 111 27.95 37.11 5.27
C GLY A 111 26.51 37.60 5.18
N THR A 112 26.00 37.93 3.99
CA THR A 112 24.61 38.33 3.79
C THR A 112 23.73 37.11 3.52
N LEU A 113 22.70 36.92 4.34
CA LEU A 113 21.68 35.89 4.12
C LEU A 113 20.89 36.22 2.85
N TYR A 114 20.83 35.29 1.91
CA TYR A 114 20.13 35.52 0.63
C TYR A 114 19.17 34.39 0.25
N ALA A 115 19.34 33.20 0.83
CA ALA A 115 18.49 32.06 0.55
C ALA A 115 18.42 31.10 1.75
N ALA A 116 17.49 30.15 1.69
CA ALA A 116 17.36 29.07 2.64
C ALA A 116 16.90 27.81 1.91
N ILE A 117 17.49 26.67 2.24
CA ILE A 117 17.05 25.35 1.79
C ILE A 117 16.14 24.78 2.85
N GLN A 118 14.96 24.30 2.47
CA GLN A 118 14.04 23.60 3.35
C GLN A 118 13.85 22.17 2.81
N ASN A 119 14.15 21.17 3.62
CA ASN A 119 13.82 19.78 3.34
C ASN A 119 12.68 19.32 4.23
N GLY A 120 11.95 18.30 3.78
CA GLY A 120 11.01 17.60 4.65
C GLY A 120 10.22 16.53 3.93
N THR A 121 9.17 16.05 4.59
CA THR A 121 8.22 15.10 4.03
C THR A 121 6.82 15.66 4.08
N HIS A 122 6.09 15.53 2.98
CA HIS A 122 4.67 15.78 2.92
C HIS A 122 3.88 14.48 2.95
N LEU A 123 2.78 14.51 3.69
CA LEU A 123 1.71 13.54 3.69
C LEU A 123 0.59 14.02 2.78
N PHE A 124 0.07 13.13 1.96
CA PHE A 124 -1.11 13.33 1.14
C PHE A 124 -2.25 12.51 1.71
N ALA A 125 -3.40 13.13 1.95
CA ALA A 125 -4.51 12.47 2.61
C ALA A 125 -5.85 13.06 2.17
N GLU A 126 -6.89 12.24 2.03
CA GLU A 126 -8.23 12.76 1.72
C GLU A 126 -8.93 13.28 2.98
N ASN A 127 -8.78 12.51 4.06
CA ASN A 127 -9.02 12.94 5.42
C ASN A 127 -7.81 12.53 6.28
N LEU A 128 -7.64 13.17 7.44
CA LEU A 128 -6.50 12.88 8.33
C LEU A 128 -6.46 11.43 8.84
N GLU A 129 -7.60 10.73 8.78
CA GLU A 129 -7.75 9.34 9.23
C GLU A 129 -7.27 8.31 8.19
N LYS A 130 -7.14 8.69 6.90
CA LYS A 130 -6.72 7.80 5.81
C LYS A 130 -5.73 8.51 4.89
N PRO A 131 -4.43 8.48 5.22
CA PRO A 131 -3.42 9.00 4.33
C PRO A 131 -3.27 8.11 3.09
N SER A 132 -3.11 8.73 1.93
CA SER A 132 -2.99 8.06 0.63
C SER A 132 -1.54 7.92 0.17
N GLY A 133 -0.65 8.84 0.57
CA GLY A 133 0.75 8.82 0.14
C GLY A 133 1.66 9.74 0.93
N THR A 134 2.97 9.59 0.72
CA THR A 134 3.99 10.54 1.17
C THR A 134 4.91 10.93 0.02
N ALA A 135 5.55 12.09 0.13
CA ALA A 135 6.66 12.48 -0.73
C ALA A 135 7.68 13.31 0.03
N LYS A 136 8.94 13.15 -0.31
CA LYS A 136 10.00 14.05 0.14
C LYS A 136 9.99 15.31 -0.71
N PHE A 137 10.46 16.40 -0.12
CA PHE A 137 10.66 17.63 -0.86
C PHE A 137 11.94 18.37 -0.45
N THR A 138 12.42 19.17 -1.37
CA THR A 138 13.45 20.19 -1.14
C THR A 138 13.00 21.49 -1.79
N HIS A 139 12.89 22.54 -0.99
CA HIS A 139 12.59 23.90 -1.43
C HIS A 139 13.81 24.79 -1.32
N LEU A 140 14.04 25.60 -2.35
CA LEU A 140 14.94 26.75 -2.29
C LEU A 140 14.10 28.02 -2.17
N TRP A 141 14.20 28.67 -1.02
CA TRP A 141 13.62 29.98 -0.76
C TRP A 141 14.69 31.04 -0.97
N THR A 142 14.39 32.08 -1.73
CA THR A 142 15.30 33.21 -1.97
C THR A 142 14.67 34.50 -1.48
N LEU A 143 15.49 35.40 -0.93
CA LEU A 143 15.05 36.71 -0.51
C LEU A 143 14.99 37.65 -1.72
N GLU A 144 13.79 38.00 -2.17
CA GLU A 144 13.53 38.90 -3.29
C GLU A 144 12.81 40.15 -2.77
N ASN A 145 13.44 41.33 -2.89
CA ASN A 145 12.86 42.60 -2.40
C ASN A 145 12.39 42.52 -0.94
N ASN A 146 13.21 41.93 -0.06
CA ASN A 146 12.92 41.66 1.35
C ASN A 146 11.74 40.69 1.62
N ASP A 147 11.29 39.95 0.61
CA ASP A 147 10.29 38.91 0.77
C ASP A 147 10.83 37.53 0.37
N TRP A 148 10.52 36.50 1.15
CA TRP A 148 10.93 35.13 0.86
C TRP A 148 10.02 34.53 -0.21
N LYS A 149 10.62 34.15 -1.34
CA LYS A 149 9.95 33.53 -2.48
C LYS A 149 10.49 32.13 -2.75
N LEU A 150 9.60 31.21 -3.11
CA LEU A 150 9.96 29.87 -3.57
C LEU A 150 10.50 29.97 -5.01
N THR A 151 11.76 29.59 -5.20
CA THR A 151 12.43 29.67 -6.51
C THR A 151 12.73 28.30 -7.09
N THR A 152 12.90 27.28 -6.25
CA THR A 152 13.00 25.89 -6.71
C THR A 152 12.25 24.97 -5.77
N SER A 153 11.51 24.01 -6.32
CA SER A 153 10.86 22.98 -5.53
C SER A 153 11.03 21.62 -6.21
N LEU A 154 11.69 20.72 -5.49
CA LEU A 154 11.84 19.33 -5.85
C LEU A 154 10.82 18.54 -5.04
N SER A 155 9.92 17.82 -5.71
CA SER A 155 8.93 16.93 -5.08
C SER A 155 9.17 15.52 -5.60
N PHE A 156 9.63 14.61 -4.74
CA PHE A 156 10.18 13.33 -5.16
C PHE A 156 9.96 12.22 -4.13
N ASP A 157 10.18 10.98 -4.55
CA ASP A 157 9.95 9.77 -3.74
C ASP A 157 8.48 9.63 -3.33
N HIS A 158 7.57 9.81 -4.30
CA HIS A 158 6.13 9.66 -4.05
C HIS A 158 5.74 8.19 -3.85
N GLN A 159 5.54 7.79 -2.60
CA GLN A 159 5.17 6.44 -2.20
C GLN A 159 3.72 6.36 -1.70
N PRO A 160 3.04 5.21 -1.85
CA PRO A 160 1.81 4.93 -1.12
C PRO A 160 2.08 5.01 0.39
N TYR A 161 1.12 5.53 1.16
CA TYR A 161 1.27 5.57 2.61
C TYR A 161 1.28 4.14 3.17
N GLN A 162 2.36 3.78 3.86
CA GLN A 162 2.46 2.54 4.62
C GLN A 162 2.37 2.89 6.10
N SER A 163 1.31 2.50 6.81
CA SER A 163 1.26 2.71 8.25
C SER A 163 2.39 1.90 8.89
N LYS A 164 3.27 2.59 9.63
CA LYS A 164 4.27 1.93 10.48
C LYS A 164 3.67 1.45 11.79
N GLU A 165 2.52 2.01 12.18
CA GLU A 165 1.77 1.60 13.36
C GLU A 165 0.89 0.39 13.01
N PRO A 166 0.84 -0.64 13.88
CA PRO A 166 -0.17 -1.68 13.78
C PRO A 166 -1.57 -1.04 13.86
N PRO A 167 -2.58 -1.63 13.22
CA PRO A 167 -3.94 -1.06 13.16
C PRO A 167 -4.61 -0.91 14.54
N PHE A 168 -4.02 -1.47 15.60
CA PHE A 168 -4.49 -1.38 16.97
C PHE A 168 -3.29 -1.15 17.90
N GLU A 169 -3.42 -0.23 18.86
CA GLU A 169 -2.36 0.08 19.83
C GLU A 169 -2.25 -0.98 20.94
N ASN A 170 -3.38 -1.64 21.27
CA ASN A 170 -3.43 -2.71 22.28
C ASN A 170 -4.68 -3.60 22.13
N ASP A 171 -4.67 -4.72 22.85
CA ASP A 171 -5.70 -5.75 22.87
C ASP A 171 -7.09 -5.20 23.30
N LYS A 172 -7.14 -4.19 24.17
CA LYS A 172 -8.40 -3.60 24.64
C LYS A 172 -9.16 -2.88 23.51
N GLN A 173 -8.44 -2.18 22.62
CA GLN A 173 -9.06 -1.54 21.46
C GLN A 173 -9.65 -2.57 20.48
N ILE A 174 -9.01 -3.75 20.38
CA ILE A 174 -9.52 -4.86 19.56
C ILE A 174 -10.82 -5.41 20.18
N ASP A 175 -10.84 -5.66 21.49
CA ASP A 175 -12.07 -6.13 22.18
C ASP A 175 -13.22 -5.13 22.07
N GLU A 176 -12.94 -3.83 22.19
CA GLU A 176 -13.94 -2.76 22.01
C GLU A 176 -14.44 -2.71 20.56
N PHE A 177 -13.56 -2.91 19.59
CA PHE A 177 -13.92 -3.00 18.17
C PHE A 177 -14.85 -4.20 17.91
N LEU A 178 -14.52 -5.39 18.43
CA LEU A 178 -15.36 -6.58 18.30
C LEU A 178 -16.77 -6.33 18.87
N LYS A 179 -16.85 -5.75 20.07
CA LYS A 179 -18.13 -5.42 20.71
C LYS A 179 -18.94 -4.41 19.91
N ARG A 180 -18.30 -3.34 19.42
CA ARG A 180 -18.95 -2.28 18.63
C ARG A 180 -19.55 -2.80 17.33
N HIS A 181 -18.88 -3.76 16.69
CA HIS A 181 -19.29 -4.32 15.41
C HIS A 181 -20.05 -5.65 15.51
N ASN A 182 -20.40 -6.08 16.73
CA ASN A 182 -21.04 -7.37 16.99
C ASN A 182 -20.28 -8.55 16.34
N MET A 183 -18.94 -8.48 16.35
CA MET A 183 -18.08 -9.54 15.86
C MET A 183 -17.77 -10.51 17.02
N PRO A 184 -18.24 -11.77 16.96
CA PRO A 184 -18.10 -12.70 18.07
C PRO A 184 -16.65 -13.14 18.29
N THR A 185 -15.85 -13.25 17.23
CA THR A 185 -14.48 -13.80 17.30
C THR A 185 -13.59 -13.14 16.25
N LEU A 186 -12.31 -12.98 16.58
CA LEU A 186 -11.26 -12.56 15.65
C LEU A 186 -9.98 -13.36 15.91
N GLY A 187 -9.43 -13.99 14.87
CA GLY A 187 -8.05 -14.47 14.86
C GLY A 187 -7.13 -13.48 14.14
N LEU A 188 -5.98 -13.17 14.74
CA LEU A 188 -4.97 -12.25 14.21
C LEU A 188 -3.59 -12.91 14.21
N GLY A 189 -2.94 -12.94 13.05
CA GLY A 189 -1.55 -13.36 12.91
C GLY A 189 -0.69 -12.21 12.40
N ILE A 190 0.38 -11.87 13.12
CA ILE A 190 1.31 -10.80 12.74
C ILE A 190 2.57 -11.42 12.16
N ILE A 191 2.84 -11.15 10.89
CA ILE A 191 4.03 -11.64 10.18
C ILE A 191 4.96 -10.47 9.91
N ASN A 192 6.21 -10.57 10.36
CA ASN A 192 7.26 -9.59 10.08
C ASN A 192 8.52 -10.32 9.58
N ASN A 193 9.15 -9.78 8.54
CA ASN A 193 10.33 -10.36 7.90
C ASN A 193 10.16 -11.85 7.54
N GLY A 194 8.98 -12.22 7.03
CA GLY A 194 8.64 -13.59 6.64
C GLY A 194 8.47 -14.58 7.80
N LYS A 195 8.42 -14.11 9.04
CA LYS A 195 8.24 -14.94 10.24
C LYS A 195 6.98 -14.52 11.00
N LEU A 196 6.22 -15.51 11.46
CA LEU A 196 5.11 -15.29 12.38
C LEU A 196 5.68 -14.82 13.72
N GLN A 197 5.32 -13.61 14.12
CA GLN A 197 5.76 -12.99 15.37
C GLN A 197 4.76 -13.20 16.49
N GLU A 198 3.47 -13.12 16.17
CA GLU A 198 2.40 -13.15 17.16
C GLU A 198 1.14 -13.78 16.57
N ILE A 199 0.43 -14.55 17.39
CA ILE A 199 -0.94 -15.02 17.14
C ILE A 199 -1.79 -14.54 18.32
N LYS A 200 -2.90 -13.90 18.03
CA LYS A 200 -3.91 -13.51 19.02
C LYS A 200 -5.27 -13.98 18.57
N VAL A 201 -6.08 -14.44 19.52
CA VAL A 201 -7.48 -14.77 19.28
C VAL A 201 -8.32 -14.04 20.32
N PHE A 202 -9.33 -13.33 19.85
CA PHE A 202 -10.22 -12.50 20.66
C PHE A 202 -11.65 -13.01 20.58
N GLY A 203 -12.41 -12.73 21.63
CA GLY A 203 -13.84 -13.04 21.69
C GLY A 203 -14.14 -14.50 22.01
N GLU A 204 -15.31 -14.94 21.59
CA GLU A 204 -15.93 -16.20 21.99
C GLU A 204 -16.45 -16.96 20.77
N ILE A 205 -16.18 -18.27 20.68
CA ILE A 205 -16.72 -19.13 19.61
C ILE A 205 -18.21 -19.44 19.82
N LYS A 206 -18.65 -19.43 21.08
CA LYS A 206 -20.04 -19.59 21.54
C LYS A 206 -20.18 -18.76 22.81
N LYS A 207 -21.39 -18.27 23.10
CA LYS A 207 -21.63 -17.42 24.28
C LYS A 207 -21.09 -18.06 25.56
N GLY A 208 -20.18 -17.37 26.24
CA GLY A 208 -19.49 -17.81 27.46
C GLY A 208 -18.30 -18.76 27.23
N VAL A 209 -17.92 -19.02 25.98
CA VAL A 209 -16.81 -19.91 25.60
C VAL A 209 -15.78 -19.11 24.81
N THR A 210 -14.70 -18.71 25.50
CA THR A 210 -13.57 -18.00 24.89
C THR A 210 -12.99 -18.78 23.72
N ALA A 211 -12.70 -18.08 22.64
CA ALA A 211 -12.10 -18.67 21.45
C ALA A 211 -10.65 -19.12 21.74
N PRO A 212 -10.31 -20.41 21.56
CA PRO A 212 -8.95 -20.89 21.79
C PRO A 212 -7.98 -20.38 20.71
N TYR A 213 -6.67 -20.47 20.96
CA TYR A 213 -5.64 -19.98 20.01
C TYR A 213 -5.71 -20.67 18.64
N ASN A 214 -6.14 -21.94 18.60
CA ASN A 214 -6.29 -22.76 17.40
C ASN A 214 -7.73 -22.75 16.85
N THR A 215 -8.47 -21.67 17.08
CA THR A 215 -9.83 -21.53 16.54
C THR A 215 -9.82 -21.65 15.02
N LEU A 216 -10.66 -22.53 14.49
CA LEU A 216 -10.82 -22.72 13.06
C LEU A 216 -11.87 -21.74 12.51
N PHE A 217 -11.61 -21.19 11.33
CA PHE A 217 -12.49 -20.24 10.67
C PHE A 217 -12.86 -20.72 9.26
N ASN A 218 -14.12 -20.49 8.86
CA ASN A 218 -14.46 -20.58 7.44
C ASN A 218 -13.94 -19.33 6.72
N VAL A 219 -12.91 -19.50 5.89
CA VAL A 219 -12.18 -18.42 5.24
C VAL A 219 -12.72 -18.03 3.86
N ALA A 220 -13.83 -18.64 3.43
CA ALA A 220 -14.54 -18.33 2.20
C ALA A 220 -13.63 -18.19 0.96
N SER A 221 -13.54 -17.00 0.37
CA SER A 221 -12.78 -16.78 -0.87
C SER A 221 -11.26 -16.83 -0.70
N LEU A 222 -10.74 -16.84 0.53
CA LEU A 222 -9.31 -17.08 0.78
C LEU A 222 -8.87 -18.50 0.38
N THR A 223 -9.81 -19.39 0.10
CA THR A 223 -9.55 -20.70 -0.53
C THR A 223 -9.00 -20.57 -1.96
N LYS A 224 -9.34 -19.51 -2.71
CA LYS A 224 -8.91 -19.36 -4.12
C LYS A 224 -7.38 -19.31 -4.29
N PRO A 225 -6.61 -18.53 -3.50
CA PRO A 225 -5.16 -18.62 -3.47
C PRO A 225 -4.61 -20.03 -3.26
N ILE A 226 -5.22 -20.83 -2.38
CA ILE A 226 -4.80 -22.23 -2.16
C ILE A 226 -5.03 -23.05 -3.43
N THR A 227 -6.22 -22.96 -4.05
CA THR A 227 -6.53 -23.65 -5.32
C THR A 227 -5.58 -23.22 -6.44
N ALA A 228 -5.23 -21.92 -6.50
CA ALA A 228 -4.27 -21.39 -7.45
C ALA A 228 -2.88 -22.01 -7.23
N MET A 229 -2.41 -22.09 -5.98
CA MET A 229 -1.14 -22.74 -5.65
C MET A 229 -1.13 -24.23 -6.04
N VAL A 230 -2.23 -24.95 -5.84
CA VAL A 230 -2.37 -26.35 -6.29
C VAL A 230 -2.17 -26.45 -7.81
N ALA A 231 -2.88 -25.63 -8.59
CA ALA A 231 -2.76 -25.62 -10.04
C ALA A 231 -1.33 -25.23 -10.49
N LEU A 232 -0.76 -24.18 -9.90
CA LEU A 232 0.60 -23.72 -10.21
C LEU A 232 1.67 -24.75 -9.82
N ARG A 233 1.48 -25.48 -8.72
CA ARG A 233 2.38 -26.57 -8.32
C ARG A 233 2.33 -27.72 -9.31
N LEU A 234 1.13 -28.12 -9.76
CA LEU A 234 0.97 -29.13 -10.81
C LEU A 234 1.60 -28.69 -12.15
N ILE A 235 1.52 -27.39 -12.49
CA ILE A 235 2.19 -26.82 -13.67
C ILE A 235 3.71 -26.91 -13.52
N SER A 236 4.24 -26.49 -12.37
CA SER A 236 5.68 -26.56 -12.08
C SER A 236 6.22 -27.99 -12.15
N LEU A 237 5.41 -28.99 -11.83
CA LEU A 237 5.75 -30.41 -11.93
C LEU A 237 5.56 -30.98 -13.34
N GLY A 238 5.14 -30.18 -14.33
CA GLY A 238 4.85 -30.62 -15.70
C GLY A 238 3.58 -31.47 -15.84
N LYS A 239 2.76 -31.58 -14.79
CA LYS A 239 1.54 -32.41 -14.76
C LYS A 239 0.29 -31.67 -15.25
N TRP A 240 0.36 -30.34 -15.32
CA TRP A 240 -0.71 -29.46 -15.78
C TRP A 240 -0.13 -28.35 -16.66
N LYS A 241 -0.96 -27.73 -17.50
CA LYS A 241 -0.53 -26.67 -18.41
C LYS A 241 -1.39 -25.44 -18.18
N LEU A 242 -0.75 -24.27 -18.14
CA LEU A 242 -1.43 -23.00 -17.87
C LEU A 242 -2.41 -22.61 -19.00
N ASP A 243 -2.03 -22.92 -20.24
CA ASP A 243 -2.73 -22.49 -21.47
C ASP A 243 -3.43 -23.63 -22.22
N GLU A 244 -3.48 -24.82 -21.64
CA GLU A 244 -4.22 -25.94 -22.24
C GLU A 244 -5.73 -25.73 -22.04
N PRO A 245 -6.54 -25.84 -23.11
CA PRO A 245 -7.98 -25.73 -23.01
C PRO A 245 -8.59 -26.77 -22.06
N LEU A 246 -9.48 -26.33 -21.17
CA LEU A 246 -10.02 -27.18 -20.12
C LEU A 246 -11.10 -28.16 -20.58
N TYR A 247 -11.69 -27.93 -21.76
CA TYR A 247 -12.71 -28.82 -22.32
C TYR A 247 -12.20 -30.25 -22.54
N HIS A 248 -10.87 -30.45 -22.67
CA HIS A 248 -10.22 -31.76 -22.68
C HIS A 248 -10.44 -32.57 -21.39
N TYR A 249 -10.73 -31.90 -20.28
CA TYR A 249 -10.87 -32.50 -18.95
C TYR A 249 -12.29 -32.39 -18.41
N TYR A 250 -12.94 -31.24 -18.63
CA TYR A 250 -14.28 -30.97 -18.13
C TYR A 250 -14.98 -29.93 -18.99
N THR A 251 -16.24 -30.19 -19.34
CA THR A 251 -17.15 -29.21 -19.94
C THR A 251 -18.43 -29.18 -19.11
N ASP A 252 -18.82 -28.00 -18.62
CA ASP A 252 -20.08 -27.85 -17.89
C ASP A 252 -21.28 -27.99 -18.86
N PRO A 253 -22.30 -28.81 -18.53
CA PRO A 253 -23.44 -29.04 -19.41
C PRO A 253 -24.16 -27.76 -19.87
N ASP A 254 -24.20 -26.73 -19.03
CA ASP A 254 -24.89 -25.48 -19.34
C ASP A 254 -24.24 -24.69 -20.50
N ILE A 255 -22.93 -24.90 -20.75
CA ILE A 255 -22.17 -24.20 -21.80
C ILE A 255 -21.63 -25.15 -22.87
N ALA A 256 -22.02 -26.43 -22.86
CA ALA A 256 -21.46 -27.44 -23.76
C ALA A 256 -21.66 -27.13 -25.25
N GLN A 257 -22.75 -26.41 -25.58
CA GLN A 257 -23.07 -25.99 -26.95
C GLN A 257 -22.51 -24.61 -27.31
N ASP A 258 -21.92 -23.88 -26.36
CA ASP A 258 -21.34 -22.56 -26.61
C ASP A 258 -19.86 -22.73 -26.99
N PRO A 259 -19.42 -22.37 -28.21
CA PRO A 259 -18.05 -22.60 -28.66
C PRO A 259 -17.00 -21.87 -27.81
N ARG A 260 -17.38 -20.85 -27.04
CA ARG A 260 -16.47 -20.15 -26.12
C ARG A 260 -15.95 -21.05 -25.00
N ASN A 261 -16.60 -22.19 -24.70
CA ASN A 261 -16.08 -23.17 -23.75
C ASN A 261 -14.66 -23.66 -24.11
N MET A 262 -14.35 -23.73 -25.41
CA MET A 262 -13.04 -24.16 -25.90
C MET A 262 -11.92 -23.15 -25.63
N LYS A 263 -12.26 -21.90 -25.28
CA LYS A 263 -11.30 -20.84 -24.94
C LYS A 263 -10.88 -20.86 -23.48
N LEU A 264 -11.60 -21.58 -22.61
CA LEU A 264 -11.31 -21.61 -21.18
C LEU A 264 -9.99 -22.32 -20.91
N THR A 265 -9.05 -21.61 -20.28
CA THR A 265 -7.78 -22.16 -19.80
C THR A 265 -7.60 -21.87 -18.31
N THR A 266 -6.65 -22.54 -17.67
CA THR A 266 -6.28 -22.23 -16.29
C THR A 266 -5.81 -20.78 -16.16
N ARG A 267 -5.09 -20.23 -17.14
CA ARG A 267 -4.70 -18.81 -17.15
C ARG A 267 -5.91 -17.90 -16.95
N LEU A 268 -6.94 -18.07 -17.78
CA LEU A 268 -8.12 -17.22 -17.75
C LEU A 268 -8.93 -17.37 -16.46
N ILE A 269 -8.92 -18.55 -15.85
CA ILE A 269 -9.56 -18.74 -14.54
C ILE A 269 -8.79 -18.02 -13.43
N LEU A 270 -7.47 -18.23 -13.37
CA LEU A 270 -6.64 -17.63 -12.32
C LEU A 270 -6.58 -16.10 -12.43
N SER A 271 -6.79 -15.54 -13.63
CA SER A 271 -6.88 -14.10 -13.86
C SER A 271 -8.30 -13.53 -13.82
N HIS A 272 -9.32 -14.33 -13.50
CA HIS A 272 -10.73 -13.90 -13.48
C HIS A 272 -11.22 -13.31 -14.82
N GLN A 273 -10.87 -13.96 -15.93
CA GLN A 273 -11.24 -13.54 -17.29
C GLN A 273 -12.08 -14.61 -18.01
N THR A 274 -12.82 -15.42 -17.27
CA THR A 274 -13.64 -16.51 -17.82
C THR A 274 -14.88 -16.05 -18.57
N GLY A 275 -15.36 -14.83 -18.31
CA GLY A 275 -16.68 -14.39 -18.76
C GLY A 275 -17.82 -14.85 -17.84
N PHE A 276 -17.55 -15.51 -16.73
CA PHE A 276 -18.60 -15.96 -15.80
C PHE A 276 -18.86 -14.94 -14.70
N LEU A 277 -20.10 -14.88 -14.19
CA LEU A 277 -20.42 -14.22 -12.91
C LEU A 277 -19.73 -14.92 -11.73
N ASN A 278 -19.86 -14.33 -10.54
CA ASN A 278 -19.32 -14.93 -9.32
C ASN A 278 -19.95 -16.29 -9.02
N TRP A 279 -21.28 -16.38 -9.09
CA TRP A 279 -22.03 -17.61 -8.86
C TRP A 279 -23.12 -17.75 -9.91
N ARG A 280 -23.37 -18.97 -10.41
CA ARG A 280 -24.42 -19.21 -11.41
C ARG A 280 -25.81 -18.82 -10.91
N GLY A 281 -26.03 -18.83 -9.59
CA GLY A 281 -27.26 -18.36 -8.96
C GLY A 281 -27.56 -16.86 -9.14
N MET A 282 -26.59 -16.07 -9.62
CA MET A 282 -26.77 -14.66 -9.99
C MET A 282 -27.35 -14.50 -11.41
N ASN A 283 -27.38 -15.56 -12.22
CA ASN A 283 -28.07 -15.57 -13.50
C ASN A 283 -29.57 -15.82 -13.30
N GLU A 284 -30.41 -15.21 -14.13
CA GLU A 284 -31.87 -15.36 -14.07
C GLU A 284 -32.33 -16.83 -14.11
N ASN A 285 -31.73 -17.63 -14.99
CA ASN A 285 -32.04 -19.06 -15.14
C ASN A 285 -31.23 -19.96 -14.21
N LYS A 286 -30.38 -19.39 -13.35
CA LYS A 286 -29.46 -20.08 -12.43
C LYS A 286 -28.46 -21.03 -13.11
N LYS A 287 -28.27 -20.91 -14.42
CA LYS A 287 -27.34 -21.72 -15.22
C LYS A 287 -26.02 -21.00 -15.42
N LEU A 288 -24.94 -21.74 -15.68
CA LEU A 288 -23.68 -21.15 -16.09
C LEU A 288 -23.82 -20.58 -17.52
N ARG A 289 -23.36 -19.35 -17.73
CA ARG A 289 -23.30 -18.71 -19.05
C ARG A 289 -22.15 -17.71 -19.11
N PHE A 290 -21.76 -17.33 -20.31
CA PHE A 290 -20.76 -16.28 -20.55
C PHE A 290 -21.42 -14.90 -20.69
N GLU A 291 -21.06 -13.96 -19.81
CA GLU A 291 -21.42 -12.53 -19.90
C GLU A 291 -20.55 -11.78 -20.94
N PHE A 292 -19.35 -12.29 -21.21
CA PHE A 292 -18.44 -11.76 -22.23
C PHE A 292 -17.51 -12.87 -22.75
N ASP A 293 -16.81 -12.59 -23.85
CA ASP A 293 -15.87 -13.56 -24.44
C ASP A 293 -14.65 -13.77 -23.53
N PRO A 294 -14.26 -15.02 -23.21
CA PRO A 294 -13.11 -15.28 -22.34
C PRO A 294 -11.84 -14.55 -22.77
N GLY A 295 -11.12 -13.96 -21.83
CA GLY A 295 -9.88 -13.21 -22.06
C GLY A 295 -10.06 -11.74 -22.46
N THR A 296 -11.29 -11.28 -22.72
CA THR A 296 -11.51 -9.89 -23.18
C THR A 296 -11.73 -8.88 -22.05
N LYS A 297 -12.18 -9.32 -20.88
CA LYS A 297 -12.45 -8.46 -19.71
C LYS A 297 -12.09 -9.18 -18.40
N TYR A 298 -11.97 -8.40 -17.32
CA TYR A 298 -11.84 -8.90 -15.95
C TYR A 298 -13.20 -8.89 -15.25
N GLN A 299 -13.54 -9.98 -14.56
CA GLN A 299 -14.69 -10.06 -13.66
C GLN A 299 -14.47 -11.16 -12.62
N TYR A 300 -14.51 -10.80 -11.34
CA TYR A 300 -14.34 -11.76 -10.25
C TYR A 300 -15.36 -12.91 -10.35
N SER A 301 -14.85 -14.14 -10.36
CA SER A 301 -15.66 -15.33 -10.61
C SER A 301 -15.32 -16.50 -9.70
N GLY A 302 -16.26 -16.91 -8.86
CA GLY A 302 -16.25 -18.17 -8.10
C GLY A 302 -16.54 -19.38 -8.99
N GLU A 303 -17.47 -19.28 -9.93
CA GLU A 303 -17.74 -20.32 -10.95
C GLU A 303 -16.49 -20.66 -11.76
N GLY A 304 -15.64 -19.68 -12.06
CA GLY A 304 -14.34 -19.95 -12.71
C GLY A 304 -13.49 -20.92 -11.89
N PHE A 305 -13.37 -20.70 -10.58
CA PHE A 305 -12.60 -21.58 -9.70
C PHE A 305 -13.26 -22.96 -9.49
N GLU A 306 -14.59 -23.03 -9.45
CA GLU A 306 -15.32 -24.31 -9.46
C GLU A 306 -15.10 -25.09 -10.75
N TYR A 307 -15.06 -24.41 -11.89
CA TYR A 307 -14.75 -25.02 -13.18
C TYR A 307 -13.33 -25.62 -13.18
N LEU A 308 -12.34 -24.86 -12.67
CA LEU A 308 -10.97 -25.35 -12.53
C LEU A 308 -10.87 -26.55 -11.58
N ARG A 309 -11.59 -26.50 -10.44
CA ARG A 309 -11.68 -27.64 -9.51
C ARG A 309 -12.14 -28.89 -10.25
N LYS A 310 -13.26 -28.83 -10.96
CA LYS A 310 -13.81 -29.98 -11.71
C LYS A 310 -12.85 -30.49 -12.79
N ALA A 311 -12.17 -29.59 -13.51
CA ALA A 311 -11.17 -29.96 -14.51
C ALA A 311 -9.96 -30.69 -13.88
N LEU A 312 -9.44 -30.18 -12.76
CA LEU A 312 -8.35 -30.82 -12.01
C LEU A 312 -8.77 -32.20 -11.50
N GLU A 313 -9.92 -32.29 -10.82
CA GLU A 313 -10.43 -33.56 -10.27
C GLU A 313 -10.67 -34.59 -11.37
N SER A 314 -11.21 -34.17 -12.52
CA SER A 314 -11.44 -35.03 -13.68
C SER A 314 -10.13 -35.59 -14.24
N LYS A 315 -9.09 -34.77 -14.38
CA LYS A 315 -7.78 -35.22 -14.90
C LYS A 315 -7.07 -36.14 -13.93
N PHE A 316 -6.99 -35.78 -12.66
CA PHE A 316 -6.18 -36.48 -11.67
C PHE A 316 -6.91 -37.62 -10.97
N LYS A 317 -8.24 -37.75 -11.17
CA LYS A 317 -9.09 -38.73 -10.48
C LYS A 317 -8.94 -38.65 -8.96
N LYS A 318 -8.69 -37.44 -8.45
CA LYS A 318 -8.53 -37.13 -7.03
C LYS A 318 -9.31 -35.86 -6.71
N PRO A 319 -10.06 -35.81 -5.58
CA PRO A 319 -10.72 -34.59 -5.15
C PRO A 319 -9.70 -33.50 -4.80
N LEU A 320 -10.09 -32.22 -4.95
CA LEU A 320 -9.18 -31.09 -4.76
C LEU A 320 -8.55 -31.05 -3.36
N HIS A 321 -9.29 -31.45 -2.32
CA HIS A 321 -8.75 -31.46 -0.95
C HIS A 321 -7.56 -32.43 -0.80
N GLN A 322 -7.56 -33.57 -1.51
CA GLN A 322 -6.41 -34.49 -1.52
C GLN A 322 -5.23 -33.89 -2.27
N LEU A 323 -5.48 -33.26 -3.42
CA LEU A 323 -4.42 -32.57 -4.17
C LEU A 323 -3.79 -31.45 -3.33
N ALA A 324 -4.61 -30.65 -2.64
CA ALA A 324 -4.12 -29.59 -1.75
C ALA A 324 -3.35 -30.15 -0.56
N ASN A 325 -3.81 -31.25 0.04
CA ASN A 325 -3.12 -31.90 1.14
C ASN A 325 -1.73 -32.40 0.71
N GLU A 326 -1.65 -33.14 -0.40
CA GLU A 326 -0.41 -33.71 -0.91
C GLU A 326 0.60 -32.64 -1.38
N LEU A 327 0.11 -31.58 -2.03
CA LEU A 327 0.96 -30.61 -2.71
C LEU A 327 1.31 -29.38 -1.87
N ILE A 328 0.46 -29.03 -0.89
CA ILE A 328 0.56 -27.78 -0.13
C ILE A 328 0.55 -28.06 1.38
N PHE A 329 -0.53 -28.65 1.93
CA PHE A 329 -0.72 -28.67 3.39
C PHE A 329 0.29 -29.57 4.11
N GLN A 330 0.49 -30.82 3.67
CA GLN A 330 1.47 -31.72 4.29
C GLN A 330 2.91 -31.20 4.17
N PRO A 331 3.39 -30.75 2.98
CA PRO A 331 4.73 -30.16 2.86
C PRO A 331 4.96 -28.93 3.75
N LEU A 332 3.91 -28.15 4.01
CA LEU A 332 3.96 -26.92 4.82
C LEU A 332 3.53 -27.12 6.29
N LYS A 333 3.22 -28.36 6.70
CA LYS A 333 2.72 -28.69 8.05
C LYS A 333 1.50 -27.88 8.47
N MET A 334 0.54 -27.72 7.55
CA MET A 334 -0.72 -27.03 7.79
C MET A 334 -1.78 -28.03 8.28
N ASP A 335 -1.56 -28.60 9.47
CA ASP A 335 -2.35 -29.75 9.98
C ASP A 335 -3.81 -29.39 10.30
N ASP A 336 -4.09 -28.10 10.58
CA ASP A 336 -5.40 -27.56 10.92
C ASP A 336 -6.14 -26.93 9.72
N THR A 337 -5.72 -27.23 8.48
CA THR A 337 -6.34 -26.68 7.26
C THR A 337 -7.05 -27.74 6.43
N ASN A 338 -8.35 -27.56 6.18
CA ASN A 338 -9.14 -28.46 5.35
C ASN A 338 -10.17 -27.72 4.49
N TYR A 339 -10.56 -28.33 3.36
CA TYR A 339 -11.68 -27.86 2.52
C TYR A 339 -13.05 -28.29 3.05
N ILE A 340 -13.07 -29.32 3.89
CA ILE A 340 -14.30 -29.92 4.42
C ILE A 340 -14.45 -29.48 5.87
N TRP A 341 -15.59 -28.87 6.17
CA TRP A 341 -16.04 -28.63 7.54
C TRP A 341 -16.95 -29.79 7.95
N ASP A 342 -16.51 -30.61 8.91
CA ASP A 342 -17.25 -31.79 9.36
C ASP A 342 -17.53 -31.76 10.88
N LYS A 343 -18.22 -32.79 11.38
CA LYS A 343 -18.58 -32.89 12.80
C LYS A 343 -17.37 -32.96 13.73
N ASN A 344 -16.22 -33.40 13.24
CA ASN A 344 -14.99 -33.44 14.05
C ASN A 344 -14.34 -32.06 14.15
N THR A 345 -14.69 -31.14 13.23
CA THR A 345 -14.26 -29.74 13.23
C THR A 345 -15.07 -28.90 14.22
N ASP A 346 -16.34 -29.27 14.46
CA ASP A 346 -17.28 -28.59 15.39
C ASP A 346 -17.28 -29.15 16.83
N ALA A 347 -16.58 -30.27 17.06
CA ALA A 347 -16.46 -30.95 18.36
C ALA A 347 -15.45 -30.20 19.25
#